data_AF-A0A0K8J5T3-F1
#
_entry.id   AF-A0A0K8J5T3-F1
#
_cell.length_a   1.000
_cell.length_b   1.000
_cell.length_c   1.000
_cell.angle_alpha   90.00
_cell.angle_beta   90.00
_cell.angle_gamma   90.00
#
_symmetry.space_group_name_H-M   'P 1'
#
loop_
_entity.id
_entity.type
_entity.pdbx_description
1 polymer ?
#
loop_
_entity_poly.entity_id
_entity_poly.type
_entity_poly.pdbx_seq_one_letter_code
_entity_poly.pdbx_strand_id
1 'polypeptide(L)'
;MAKVSIKMPDEFLLRISRLGDQIDVIAPRVLEVGGKVVLEKVKSNLSTSIGKETKYPSRATGEMLSSLGLSEAKQDRDGNFNIKVGFAEPRSDGESNAKIANIIEYGKHGQPAKPFLKPAQSASRKSCTEAMIAKLEEEIGKL
;
A
#
# COMPACT_ATOMS: atom_id res chain seq x y z
N MET A 1 -16.17 1.63 57.88
CA MET A 1 -16.50 1.14 56.52
C MET A 1 -15.56 1.81 55.53
N ALA A 2 -14.69 1.04 54.87
CA ALA A 2 -13.85 1.59 53.80
C ALA A 2 -14.73 1.83 52.57
N LYS A 3 -14.75 3.08 52.09
CA LYS A 3 -15.53 3.48 50.91
C LYS A 3 -14.59 3.51 49.72
N VAL A 4 -14.69 2.52 48.83
CA VAL A 4 -13.95 2.49 47.57
C VAL A 4 -14.75 3.25 46.52
N SER A 5 -14.11 4.25 45.91
CA SER A 5 -14.65 5.04 44.80
C SER A 5 -13.91 4.63 43.53
N ILE A 6 -14.57 3.89 42.64
CA ILE A 6 -14.07 3.62 41.29
C ILE A 6 -14.44 4.82 40.42
N LYS A 7 -13.46 5.62 40.02
CA LYS A 7 -13.66 6.66 39.01
C LYS A 7 -13.79 5.97 37.65
N MET A 8 -14.83 6.32 36.88
CA MET A 8 -14.88 5.92 35.48
C MET A 8 -13.66 6.52 34.75
N PRO A 9 -13.08 5.80 33.78
CA PRO A 9 -11.89 6.27 33.08
C PRO A 9 -12.33 7.31 32.04
N ASP A 10 -12.83 8.46 32.50
CA ASP A 10 -13.40 9.51 31.66
C ASP A 10 -12.41 9.99 30.59
N GLU A 11 -11.12 10.02 30.94
CA GLU A 11 -10.04 10.34 30.01
C GLU A 11 -9.91 9.30 28.88
N PHE A 12 -10.08 8.02 29.19
CA PHE A 12 -10.05 6.95 28.19
C PHE A 12 -11.27 7.03 27.26
N LEU A 13 -12.46 7.29 27.82
CA LEU A 13 -13.68 7.48 27.04
C LEU A 13 -13.58 8.70 26.12
N LEU A 14 -13.02 9.80 26.61
CA LEU A 14 -12.75 11.01 25.81
C LEU A 14 -11.76 10.73 24.67
N ARG A 15 -10.67 9.99 24.94
CA ARG A 15 -9.71 9.59 23.89
C ARG A 15 -10.36 8.71 22.82
N ILE A 16 -11.22 7.77 23.20
CA ILE A 16 -11.97 6.94 22.24
C ILE A 16 -12.93 7.78 21.41
N SER A 17 -13.66 8.71 22.04
CA SER A 17 -14.59 9.59 21.34
C SER A 17 -13.85 10.46 20.31
N ARG A 18 -12.76 11.11 20.71
CA ARG A 18 -11.93 11.94 19.82
C ARG A 18 -11.31 11.13 18.69
N LEU A 19 -10.88 9.89 18.98
CA LEU A 19 -10.38 8.98 17.96
C LEU A 19 -11.47 8.69 16.94
N GLY A 20 -12.68 8.33 17.40
CA GLY A 20 -13.85 8.10 16.57
C GLY A 20 -14.12 9.25 15.59
N ASP A 21 -14.13 10.49 16.11
CA ASP A 21 -14.40 11.69 15.32
C ASP A 21 -13.31 12.00 14.27
N GLN A 22 -12.08 11.48 14.45
CA GLN A 22 -10.94 11.75 13.57
C GLN A 22 -10.50 10.55 12.71
N ILE A 23 -11.19 9.41 12.79
CA ILE A 23 -10.85 8.21 11.99
C ILE A 23 -10.78 8.55 10.50
N ASP A 24 -11.68 9.37 9.99
CA ASP A 24 -11.73 9.77 8.58
C ASP A 24 -10.48 10.54 8.12
N VAL A 25 -9.73 11.14 9.06
CA VAL A 25 -8.48 11.85 8.79
C VAL A 25 -7.27 10.96 9.08
N ILE A 26 -7.32 10.17 10.15
CA ILE A 26 -6.22 9.32 10.60
C ILE A 26 -6.04 8.12 9.68
N ALA A 27 -7.13 7.45 9.28
CA ALA A 27 -7.07 6.24 8.46
C ALA A 27 -6.40 6.48 7.09
N PRO A 28 -6.72 7.55 6.32
CA PRO A 28 -5.99 7.87 5.11
C PRO A 28 -4.48 8.06 5.33
N ARG A 29 -4.08 8.80 6.37
CA ARG A 29 -2.66 9.07 6.68
C ARG A 29 -1.89 7.79 6.99
N VAL A 30 -2.49 6.91 7.79
CA VAL A 30 -1.89 5.62 8.16
C VAL A 30 -1.76 4.73 6.92
N LEU A 31 -2.82 4.63 6.11
CA LEU A 31 -2.82 3.81 4.90
C LEU A 31 -1.85 4.31 3.83
N GLU A 32 -1.66 5.62 3.68
CA GLU A 32 -0.68 6.19 2.76
C GLU A 32 0.75 5.80 3.14
N VAL A 33 1.09 5.85 4.44
CA VAL A 33 2.42 5.45 4.92
C VAL A 33 2.67 3.96 4.66
N GLY A 34 1.70 3.10 4.99
CA GLY A 34 1.78 1.67 4.69
C GLY A 34 1.88 1.39 3.18
N GLY A 35 1.06 2.09 2.39
CA GLY A 35 1.06 1.99 0.93
C GLY A 35 2.39 2.36 0.30
N LYS A 36 3.08 3.40 0.80
CA LYS A 36 4.40 3.82 0.30
C LYS A 36 5.44 2.73 0.46
N VAL A 37 5.47 2.05 1.61
CA VAL A 37 6.39 0.93 1.87
C VAL A 37 6.18 -0.20 0.86
N VAL A 38 4.91 -0.55 0.59
CA VAL A 38 4.57 -1.58 -0.39
C VAL A 38 4.96 -1.12 -1.80
N LEU A 39 4.63 0.12 -2.18
CA LEU A 39 4.94 0.68 -3.49
C LEU A 39 6.44 0.70 -3.77
N GLU A 40 7.26 1.13 -2.82
CA GLU A 40 8.72 1.12 -2.96
C GLU A 40 9.25 -0.30 -3.20
N LYS A 41 8.72 -1.28 -2.47
CA LYS A 41 9.12 -2.68 -2.65
C LYS A 41 8.70 -3.23 -4.01
N VAL A 42 7.48 -2.91 -4.46
CA VAL A 42 7.00 -3.30 -5.80
C VAL A 42 7.85 -2.64 -6.88
N LYS A 43 8.19 -1.34 -6.76
CA LYS A 43 9.08 -0.63 -7.71
C LYS A 43 10.45 -1.29 -7.80
N SER A 44 11.06 -1.61 -6.66
CA SER A 44 12.37 -2.27 -6.59
C SER A 44 12.36 -3.67 -7.23
N ASN A 45 11.31 -4.46 -6.98
CA ASN A 45 11.18 -5.77 -7.59
C ASN A 45 10.91 -5.65 -9.10
N LEU A 46 10.05 -4.72 -9.51
CA LEU A 46 9.69 -4.52 -10.92
C LEU A 46 10.89 -4.05 -11.74
N SER A 47 11.71 -3.14 -11.22
CA SER A 47 12.92 -2.68 -11.91
C SER A 47 13.94 -3.80 -12.12
N THR A 48 13.99 -4.77 -11.21
CA THR A 48 14.87 -5.94 -11.31
C THR A 48 14.33 -6.98 -12.29
N SER A 49 13.00 -7.10 -12.40
CA SER A 49 12.34 -8.06 -13.30
C SER A 49 12.27 -7.58 -14.75
N ILE A 50 12.16 -6.27 -14.99
CA ILE A 50 12.11 -5.70 -16.34
C ILE A 50 13.46 -5.86 -17.03
N GLY A 51 13.46 -6.40 -18.25
CA GLY A 51 14.66 -6.48 -19.10
C GLY A 51 15.72 -7.51 -18.67
N LYS A 52 15.50 -8.25 -17.58
CA LYS A 52 16.36 -9.35 -17.15
C LYS A 52 16.08 -10.60 -17.97
N GLU A 53 17.11 -11.37 -18.35
CA GLU A 53 16.98 -12.69 -18.99
C GLU A 53 15.98 -12.69 -20.17
N THR A 54 16.09 -11.72 -21.06
CA THR A 54 15.28 -11.61 -22.28
C THR A 54 16.02 -12.22 -23.46
N LYS A 55 15.31 -12.92 -24.34
CA LYS A 55 15.88 -13.51 -25.58
C LYS A 55 16.46 -12.43 -26.51
N TYR A 56 15.88 -11.23 -26.50
CA TYR A 56 16.31 -10.08 -27.28
C TYR A 56 16.75 -8.94 -26.35
N PRO A 57 17.52 -7.96 -26.84
CA PRO A 57 17.85 -6.76 -26.09
C PRO A 57 16.61 -6.07 -25.51
N SER A 58 16.71 -5.63 -24.26
CA SER A 58 15.62 -4.93 -23.58
C SER A 58 15.23 -3.65 -24.33
N ARG A 59 13.92 -3.43 -24.50
CA ARG A 59 13.33 -2.21 -25.07
C ARG A 59 12.58 -1.39 -24.00
N ALA A 60 12.91 -1.60 -22.72
CA ALA A 60 12.23 -0.94 -21.62
C ALA A 60 12.49 0.58 -21.66
N THR A 61 11.41 1.36 -21.72
CA THR A 61 11.44 2.83 -21.73
C THR A 61 11.41 3.45 -20.32
N GLY A 62 11.10 2.65 -19.29
CA GLY A 62 10.91 3.12 -17.91
C GLY A 62 9.49 3.63 -17.60
N GLU A 63 8.64 3.79 -18.61
CA GLU A 63 7.26 4.29 -18.48
C GLU A 63 6.40 3.46 -17.50
N MET A 64 6.61 2.15 -17.48
CA MET A 64 5.90 1.24 -16.57
C MET A 64 6.27 1.49 -15.08
N LEU A 65 7.53 1.85 -14.81
CA LEU A 65 7.96 2.19 -13.45
C LEU A 65 7.44 3.56 -13.02
N SER A 66 7.41 4.54 -13.94
CA SER A 66 6.91 5.88 -13.66
C SER A 66 5.40 5.93 -13.48
N SER A 67 4.65 5.07 -14.18
CA SER A 67 3.20 4.96 -14.04
C SER A 67 2.76 4.24 -12.75
N LEU A 68 3.63 3.50 -12.07
CA LEU A 68 3.28 2.83 -10.83
C LEU A 68 3.11 3.83 -9.68
N GLY A 69 1.91 3.88 -9.12
CA GLY A 69 1.47 4.83 -8.10
C GLY A 69 0.56 4.22 -7.05
N LEU A 70 0.22 5.06 -6.06
CA LEU A 70 -0.83 4.79 -5.07
C LEU A 70 -2.07 5.60 -5.43
N SER A 71 -3.24 5.00 -5.26
CA SER A 71 -4.49 5.76 -5.26
C SER A 71 -4.63 6.56 -3.97
N GLU A 72 -5.55 7.52 -3.95
CA GLU A 72 -6.04 8.10 -2.70
C GLU A 72 -6.75 7.02 -1.86
N ALA A 73 -6.71 7.17 -0.54
CA ALA A 73 -7.48 6.33 0.37
C ALA A 73 -8.96 6.69 0.27
N LYS A 74 -9.81 5.69 0.00
CA LYS A 74 -11.26 5.87 -0.12
C LYS A 74 -12.00 4.82 0.68
N GLN A 75 -13.10 5.23 1.28
CA GLN A 75 -13.99 4.33 1.98
C GLN A 75 -14.83 3.53 0.96
N ASP A 76 -14.96 2.23 1.17
CA ASP A 76 -15.87 1.38 0.41
C ASP A 76 -17.29 1.39 1.00
N ARG A 77 -18.20 0.61 0.40
CA ARG A 77 -19.59 0.52 0.83
C ARG A 77 -19.75 -0.11 2.23
N ASP A 78 -18.75 -0.84 2.69
CA ASP A 78 -18.74 -1.53 3.98
C ASP A 78 -18.10 -0.66 5.07
N GLY A 79 -17.67 0.55 4.73
CA GLY A 79 -17.04 1.48 5.66
C GLY A 79 -15.53 1.31 5.80
N ASN A 80 -14.89 0.44 5.00
CA ASN A 80 -13.44 0.21 5.09
C ASN A 80 -12.66 1.19 4.21
N PHE A 81 -11.62 1.79 4.77
CA PHE A 81 -10.69 2.61 4.01
C PHE A 81 -9.72 1.72 3.23
N ASN A 82 -9.67 1.91 1.92
CA ASN A 82 -8.84 1.15 1.00
C ASN A 82 -7.91 2.06 0.22
N ILE A 83 -6.68 1.59 0.00
CA ILE A 83 -5.70 2.19 -0.90
C ILE A 83 -5.29 1.14 -1.95
N LYS A 84 -5.03 1.56 -3.19
CA LYS A 84 -4.64 0.67 -4.28
C LYS A 84 -3.24 1.02 -4.77
N VAL A 85 -2.43 -0.01 -5.00
CA VAL A 85 -1.17 0.09 -5.75
C VAL A 85 -1.48 -0.32 -7.18
N GLY A 86 -1.17 0.53 -8.16
CA GLY A 86 -1.52 0.25 -9.54
C GLY A 86 -0.79 1.14 -10.53
N PHE A 87 -1.08 0.92 -11.81
CA PHE A 87 -0.48 1.70 -12.90
C PHE A 87 -1.45 2.80 -13.35
N ALA A 88 -0.91 3.99 -13.58
CA ALA A 88 -1.59 5.02 -14.34
C ALA A 88 -1.72 4.56 -15.80
N GLU A 89 -2.93 4.73 -16.34
CA GLU A 89 -3.32 4.42 -17.71
C GLU A 89 -4.00 5.66 -18.30
N PRO A 90 -3.96 5.87 -19.63
CA PRO A 90 -3.42 4.98 -20.66
C PRO A 90 -1.89 5.11 -20.83
N ARG A 91 -1.26 4.05 -21.36
CA ARG A 91 0.14 4.10 -21.80
C ARG A 91 0.28 4.85 -23.13
N SER A 92 1.43 5.50 -23.34
CA SER A 92 1.71 6.33 -24.51
C SER A 92 1.66 5.59 -25.84
N ASP A 93 1.88 4.27 -25.86
CA ASP A 93 1.86 3.44 -27.07
C ASP A 93 0.57 2.64 -27.28
N GLY A 94 -0.47 2.93 -26.49
CA GLY A 94 -1.80 2.33 -26.66
C GLY A 94 -1.98 0.92 -26.08
N GLU A 95 -0.91 0.31 -25.54
CA GLU A 95 -1.03 -0.92 -24.74
C GLU A 95 -1.33 -0.60 -23.27
N SER A 96 -1.73 -1.60 -22.48
CA SER A 96 -1.97 -1.43 -21.04
C SER A 96 -0.78 -1.87 -20.20
N ASN A 97 -0.31 -0.99 -19.30
CA ASN A 97 0.65 -1.32 -18.26
C ASN A 97 0.19 -2.51 -17.40
N ALA A 98 -1.09 -2.55 -17.03
CA ALA A 98 -1.66 -3.65 -16.26
C ALA A 98 -1.60 -5.00 -17.01
N LYS A 99 -1.85 -4.99 -18.32
CA LYS A 99 -1.71 -6.19 -19.17
C LYS A 99 -0.25 -6.67 -19.21
N ILE A 100 0.71 -5.76 -19.40
CA ILE A 100 2.14 -6.09 -19.43
C ILE A 100 2.60 -6.63 -18.07
N ALA A 101 2.17 -6.00 -16.98
CA ALA A 101 2.43 -6.45 -15.61
C ALA A 101 1.96 -7.88 -15.37
N ASN A 102 0.75 -8.22 -15.80
CA ASN A 102 0.22 -9.59 -15.65
C ASN A 102 1.04 -10.62 -16.44
N ILE A 103 1.51 -10.28 -17.64
CA ILE A 103 2.38 -11.15 -18.43
C ILE A 103 3.74 -11.35 -17.72
N ILE A 104 4.27 -10.32 -17.07
CA ILE A 104 5.51 -10.45 -16.29
C ILE A 104 5.28 -11.30 -15.04
N GLU A 105 4.21 -11.05 -14.28
CA GLU A 105 3.93 -11.75 -13.01
C GLU A 105 3.67 -13.25 -13.23
N TYR A 106 2.87 -13.61 -14.25
CA TYR A 106 2.40 -14.97 -14.46
C TYR A 106 3.04 -15.68 -15.66
N GLY A 107 3.78 -14.95 -16.50
CA GLY A 107 4.34 -15.49 -17.73
C GLY A 107 3.31 -15.66 -18.84
N LYS A 108 3.79 -16.13 -19.99
CA LYS A 108 2.98 -16.56 -21.13
C LYS A 108 3.72 -17.65 -21.90
N HIS A 109 3.10 -18.24 -22.92
CA HIS A 109 3.76 -19.22 -23.76
C HIS A 109 5.09 -18.65 -24.33
N GLY A 110 6.21 -19.33 -24.05
CA GLY A 110 7.56 -18.91 -24.47
C GLY A 110 8.22 -17.82 -23.61
N GLN A 111 7.58 -17.38 -22.51
CA GLN A 111 8.15 -16.43 -21.55
C GLN A 111 7.84 -16.88 -20.11
N PRO A 112 8.84 -17.31 -19.32
CA PRO A 112 8.63 -17.73 -17.94
C PRO A 112 8.16 -16.56 -17.06
N ALA A 113 7.41 -16.89 -16.01
CA ALA A 113 6.92 -15.95 -15.01
C ALA A 113 8.07 -15.31 -14.23
N LYS A 114 7.97 -14.01 -13.97
CA LYS A 114 8.91 -13.21 -13.17
C LYS A 114 8.12 -12.45 -12.11
N PRO A 115 7.66 -13.15 -11.07
CA PRO A 115 6.78 -12.55 -10.07
C PRO A 115 7.51 -11.42 -9.34
N PHE A 116 6.87 -10.27 -9.26
CA PHE A 116 7.35 -9.07 -8.59
C PHE A 116 6.35 -8.57 -7.53
N LEU A 117 5.05 -8.82 -7.72
CA LEU A 117 3.99 -8.45 -6.78
C LEU A 117 3.92 -9.42 -5.60
N LYS A 118 3.83 -10.73 -5.85
CA LYS A 118 3.72 -11.71 -4.76
C LYS A 118 4.92 -11.67 -3.80
N PRO A 119 6.18 -11.58 -4.27
CA PRO A 119 7.33 -11.42 -3.37
C PRO A 119 7.37 -10.06 -2.69
N ALA A 120 6.87 -8.99 -3.33
CA ALA A 120 6.78 -7.69 -2.68
C ALA A 120 5.79 -7.75 -1.50
N GLN A 121 4.60 -8.32 -1.71
CA GLN A 121 3.55 -8.42 -0.69
C GLN A 121 4.02 -9.17 0.56
N SER A 122 4.72 -10.30 0.40
CA SER A 122 5.23 -11.06 1.54
C SER A 122 6.36 -10.32 2.26
N ALA A 123 7.31 -9.75 1.52
CA ALA A 123 8.46 -9.06 2.08
C ALA A 123 8.10 -7.73 2.76
N SER A 124 7.10 -7.01 2.25
CA SER A 124 6.68 -5.72 2.80
C SER A 124 5.68 -5.83 3.93
N ARG A 125 5.11 -7.00 4.22
CA ARG A 125 4.01 -7.15 5.19
C ARG A 125 4.39 -6.61 6.57
N LYS A 126 5.54 -7.04 7.10
CA LYS A 126 5.99 -6.65 8.45
C LYS A 126 6.28 -5.15 8.53
N SER A 127 7.08 -4.63 7.60
CA SER A 127 7.45 -3.20 7.57
C SER A 127 6.25 -2.29 7.31
N CYS A 128 5.29 -2.72 6.49
CA CYS A 128 4.03 -2.01 6.28
C CYS A 128 3.24 -1.91 7.59
N THR A 129 3.06 -3.02 8.31
CA THR A 129 2.34 -3.02 9.59
C THR A 129 3.04 -2.16 10.64
N GLU A 130 4.37 -2.26 10.76
CA GLU A 130 5.14 -1.45 11.70
C GLU A 130 5.03 0.05 11.39
N ALA A 131 5.14 0.44 10.11
CA ALA A 131 4.99 1.84 9.71
C ALA A 131 3.58 2.37 9.95
N MET A 132 2.55 1.53 9.73
CA MET A 132 1.16 1.89 10.01
C MET A 132 0.90 2.04 11.51
N ILE A 133 1.42 1.14 12.35
CA ILE A 133 1.30 1.23 13.82
C ILE A 133 1.98 2.50 14.33
N ALA A 134 3.23 2.74 13.92
CA ALA A 134 3.97 3.93 14.32
C ALA A 134 3.23 5.21 13.93
N LYS A 135 2.64 5.25 12.73
CA LYS A 135 1.86 6.40 12.28
C LYS A 135 0.56 6.56 13.07
N LEU A 136 -0.12 5.47 13.41
CA LEU A 136 -1.33 5.50 14.23
C LEU A 136 -1.03 6.01 15.64
N GLU A 137 0.03 5.52 16.28
CA GLU A 137 0.47 5.99 17.60
C GLU A 137 0.84 7.47 17.60
N GLU A 138 1.51 7.95 16.54
CA GLU A 138 1.82 9.37 16.37
C GLU A 138 0.56 10.24 16.27
N GLU A 139 -0.46 9.81 15.53
CA GLU A 139 -1.71 10.56 15.40
C GLU A 139 -2.54 10.50 16.69
N ILE A 140 -2.53 9.37 17.41
CA ILE A 140 -3.17 9.25 18.74
C ILE A 140 -2.46 10.14 19.77
N GLY A 141 -1.13 10.25 19.72
CA GLY A 141 -0.37 11.11 20.63
C GLY A 141 -0.63 12.61 20.45
N LYS A 142 -1.25 13.03 19.34
CA LYS A 142 -1.64 14.41 19.07
C LYS A 142 -3.05 14.77 19.60
N LEU A 143 -3.83 13.76 20.02
CA LEU A 143 -5.22 13.89 20.51
C LEU A 143 -5.30 14.10 22.03
#